data_AF-A0A1V0UUP4-F1
#
_entry.id   AF-A0A1V0UUP4-F1
#
_cell.length_a   1.000
_cell.length_b   1.000
_cell.length_c   1.000
_cell.angle_alpha   90.00
_cell.angle_beta   90.00
_cell.angle_gamma   90.00
#
_symmetry.space_group_name_H-M   'P 1'
#
loop_
_entity.id
_entity.type
_entity.pdbx_description
1 polymer ?
#
loop_
_entity_poly.entity_id
_entity_poly.type
_entity_poly.pdbx_seq_one_letter_code
_entity_poly.pdbx_strand_id
1 'polypeptide(L)'
;MNRNKKLLKRLHAWMLILFAGILLWNWSPQMTYGHASLLKAEPEQNSVIKEPPGRISLTFNERLEDGLYYIKVLDQNGKSATDNQAVLSSDRTGLELQLPKLKDGIYVVSYHIISADGHPVSGSYPITIGETAQNNAPPSGQQGNTPNSGGHHHGGGTSGQLIQNLSRGLWYFTLLSLAGWLIWLRMSGVEPGSFRKELSFWTLNLQRAHLVALLLVISTHLETLLGEGGLADLGTLIVRTSVGLSWLITFILSLTGFVLLGRNKWTDIAWVLALLITKGSTGHAAVYTPRPVTIASDCIHLIAASFWTGACCLLLCSGANKKNWSCPICPAFLKRPSSVF
;
A
#
# COMPACT_ATOMS: atom_id res chain seq x y z
N MET A 1 -9.86 -47.64 -24.31
CA MET A 1 -9.73 -46.17 -24.54
C MET A 1 -10.67 -45.27 -23.72
N ASN A 2 -11.81 -45.76 -23.19
CA ASN A 2 -12.82 -44.92 -22.51
C ASN A 2 -12.58 -44.67 -21.01
N ARG A 3 -11.83 -45.58 -20.33
CA ARG A 3 -11.55 -45.51 -18.88
C ARG A 3 -10.58 -44.37 -18.52
N ASN A 4 -9.54 -44.15 -19.34
CA ASN A 4 -8.55 -43.08 -19.13
C ASN A 4 -9.13 -41.68 -19.35
N LYS A 5 -10.08 -41.52 -20.30
CA LYS A 5 -10.79 -40.25 -20.51
C LYS A 5 -11.70 -39.87 -19.33
N LYS A 6 -12.36 -40.84 -18.71
CA LYS A 6 -13.15 -40.63 -17.47
C LYS A 6 -12.25 -40.29 -16.28
N LEU A 7 -11.08 -40.94 -16.16
CA LEU A 7 -10.11 -40.66 -15.10
C LEU A 7 -9.53 -39.23 -15.23
N LEU A 8 -9.16 -38.82 -16.45
CA LEU A 8 -8.66 -37.46 -16.71
C LEU A 8 -9.70 -36.39 -16.40
N LYS A 9 -10.97 -36.59 -16.78
CA LYS A 9 -12.06 -35.64 -16.47
C LYS A 9 -12.31 -35.51 -14.97
N ARG A 10 -12.21 -36.61 -14.22
CA ARG A 10 -12.31 -36.60 -12.75
C ARG A 10 -11.15 -35.83 -12.13
N LEU A 11 -9.92 -36.06 -12.58
CA LEU A 11 -8.75 -35.32 -12.10
C LEU A 11 -8.86 -33.82 -12.38
N HIS A 12 -9.30 -33.41 -13.57
CA HIS A 12 -9.53 -31.99 -13.89
C HIS A 12 -10.62 -31.37 -12.99
N ALA A 13 -11.72 -32.08 -12.74
CA ALA A 13 -12.76 -31.60 -11.84
C ALA A 13 -12.24 -31.44 -10.40
N TRP A 14 -11.46 -32.39 -9.89
CA TRP A 14 -10.82 -32.28 -8.58
C TRP A 14 -9.81 -31.15 -8.51
N MET A 15 -9.01 -30.92 -9.55
CA MET A 15 -8.09 -29.78 -9.62
C MET A 15 -8.83 -28.44 -9.64
N LEU A 16 -9.94 -28.32 -10.37
CA LEU A 16 -10.76 -27.12 -10.38
C LEU A 16 -11.45 -26.87 -9.04
N ILE A 17 -11.92 -27.91 -8.36
CA ILE A 17 -12.50 -27.82 -7.01
C ILE A 17 -11.43 -27.44 -5.99
N LEU A 18 -10.23 -28.02 -6.08
CA LEU A 18 -9.11 -27.67 -5.20
C LEU A 18 -8.67 -26.22 -5.43
N PHE A 19 -8.58 -25.79 -6.68
CA PHE A 19 -8.26 -24.41 -7.04
C PHE A 19 -9.34 -23.43 -6.56
N ALA A 20 -10.63 -23.74 -6.77
CA ALA A 20 -11.73 -22.95 -6.25
C ALA A 20 -11.75 -22.92 -4.71
N GLY A 21 -11.44 -24.05 -4.06
CA GLY A 21 -11.31 -24.15 -2.60
C GLY A 21 -10.16 -23.29 -2.05
N ILE A 22 -9.02 -23.27 -2.73
CA ILE A 22 -7.88 -22.39 -2.40
C ILE A 22 -8.27 -20.92 -2.59
N LEU A 23 -8.95 -20.57 -3.69
CA LEU A 23 -9.43 -19.21 -3.92
C LEU A 23 -10.45 -18.76 -2.86
N LEU A 24 -11.37 -19.63 -2.47
CA LEU A 24 -12.36 -19.37 -1.42
C LEU A 24 -11.72 -19.28 -0.02
N TRP A 25 -10.69 -20.08 0.26
CA TRP A 25 -9.94 -20.03 1.51
C TRP A 25 -9.16 -18.72 1.66
N ASN A 26 -8.52 -18.25 0.58
CA ASN A 26 -7.84 -16.96 0.52
C ASN A 26 -8.81 -15.76 0.49
N TRP A 27 -10.12 -16.00 0.40
CA TRP A 27 -11.14 -14.96 0.50
C TRP A 27 -11.53 -14.64 1.95
N SER A 28 -11.04 -15.40 2.93
CA SER A 28 -11.22 -15.04 4.33
C SER A 28 -10.45 -13.75 4.61
N PRO A 29 -11.11 -12.66 5.06
CA PRO A 29 -10.39 -11.45 5.46
C PRO A 29 -9.54 -11.80 6.68
N GLN A 30 -8.25 -12.02 6.47
CA GLN A 30 -7.31 -12.15 7.57
C GLN A 30 -7.19 -10.77 8.22
N MET A 31 -7.42 -10.71 9.54
CA MET A 31 -7.09 -9.51 10.30
C MET A 31 -5.59 -9.29 10.21
N THR A 32 -5.19 -8.28 9.47
CA THR A 32 -3.80 -7.87 9.32
C THR A 32 -3.49 -6.85 10.40
N TYR A 33 -2.83 -7.29 11.47
CA TYR A 33 -2.28 -6.42 12.51
C TYR A 33 -0.90 -5.93 12.07
N GLY A 34 -0.88 -5.06 11.06
CA GLY A 34 0.35 -4.58 10.42
C GLY A 34 0.69 -3.12 10.65
N HIS A 35 -0.18 -2.35 11.29
CA HIS A 35 -0.01 -0.91 11.44
C HIS A 35 0.42 -0.52 12.85
N ALA A 36 1.11 0.62 12.97
CA ALA A 36 1.43 1.22 14.26
C ALA A 36 0.15 1.39 15.11
N SER A 37 0.16 0.81 16.31
CA SER A 37 -0.84 1.00 17.34
C SER A 37 -0.23 1.71 18.53
N LEU A 38 -1.01 2.59 19.15
CA LEU A 38 -0.59 3.29 20.36
C LEU A 38 -0.55 2.28 21.52
N LEU A 39 0.64 2.09 22.08
CA LEU A 39 0.90 1.20 23.23
C LEU A 39 0.76 1.93 24.56
N LYS A 40 1.25 3.17 24.63
CA LYS A 40 1.28 3.96 25.87
C LYS A 40 1.06 5.43 25.56
N ALA A 41 0.30 6.09 26.42
CA ALA A 41 0.13 7.53 26.44
C ALA A 41 0.43 8.07 27.85
N GLU A 42 1.21 9.14 27.93
CA GLU A 42 1.45 9.90 29.15
C GLU A 42 1.13 11.37 28.87
N PRO A 43 0.11 11.97 29.51
CA PRO A 43 -0.85 11.34 30.44
C PRO A 43 -1.70 10.23 29.81
N GLU A 44 -2.20 9.33 30.65
CA GLU A 44 -3.02 8.20 30.21
C GLU A 44 -4.33 8.66 29.55
N GLN A 45 -4.85 7.84 28.64
CA GLN A 45 -6.08 8.15 27.94
C GLN A 45 -7.26 8.25 28.91
N ASN A 46 -8.08 9.30 28.75
CA ASN A 46 -9.23 9.57 29.62
C ASN A 46 -8.86 9.85 31.10
N SER A 47 -7.60 10.15 31.39
CA SER A 47 -7.15 10.41 32.76
C SER A 47 -7.58 11.80 33.26
N VAL A 48 -7.77 11.89 34.58
CA VAL A 48 -7.94 13.14 35.33
C VAL A 48 -6.65 13.40 36.10
N ILE A 49 -6.00 14.51 35.83
CA ILE A 49 -4.66 14.85 36.32
C ILE A 49 -4.79 16.06 37.21
N LYS A 50 -4.18 16.00 38.40
CA LYS A 50 -4.26 17.09 39.38
C LYS A 50 -3.50 18.34 38.95
N GLU A 51 -2.33 18.15 38.35
CA GLU A 51 -1.46 19.25 37.92
C GLU A 51 -1.27 19.22 36.39
N PRO A 52 -1.15 20.39 35.74
CA PRO A 52 -0.90 20.46 34.30
C PRO A 52 0.39 19.70 33.92
N PRO A 53 0.34 18.77 32.95
CA PRO A 53 1.52 18.03 32.52
C PRO A 53 2.47 18.95 31.73
N GLY A 54 3.77 18.75 31.90
CA GLY A 54 4.79 19.47 31.12
C GLY A 54 4.95 18.97 29.68
N ARG A 55 4.48 17.76 29.37
CA ARG A 55 4.55 17.16 28.04
C ARG A 55 3.44 16.13 27.80
N ILE A 56 3.16 15.86 26.53
CA ILE A 56 2.48 14.63 26.07
C ILE A 56 3.55 13.69 25.51
N SER A 57 3.50 12.42 25.87
CA SER A 57 4.35 11.37 25.31
C SER A 57 3.50 10.20 24.83
N LEU A 58 3.71 9.79 23.58
CA LEU A 58 3.02 8.68 22.92
C LEU A 58 4.05 7.62 22.51
N THR A 59 3.78 6.34 22.76
CA THR A 59 4.65 5.22 22.36
C THR A 59 3.87 4.23 21.51
N PHE A 60 4.47 3.76 20.41
CA PHE A 60 3.87 2.89 19.41
C PHE A 60 4.59 1.54 19.32
N ASN A 61 3.92 0.52 18.80
CA ASN A 61 4.48 -0.83 18.59
C ASN A 61 5.34 -0.96 17.32
N GLU A 62 5.43 0.08 16.51
CA GLU A 62 6.17 0.11 15.26
C GLU A 62 6.94 1.44 15.12
N ARG A 63 7.98 1.44 14.31
CA ARG A 63 8.71 2.65 13.97
C ARG A 63 7.84 3.59 13.13
N LEU A 64 8.03 4.88 13.30
CA LEU A 64 7.34 5.94 12.57
C LEU A 64 8.25 6.52 11.48
N GLU A 65 7.66 7.07 10.42
CA GLU A 65 8.35 7.90 9.44
C GLU A 65 8.86 9.22 10.04
N ASP A 66 9.99 9.73 9.53
CA ASP A 66 10.69 10.89 10.11
C ASP A 66 10.13 12.25 9.64
N GLY A 67 9.20 12.23 8.69
CA GLY A 67 8.70 13.46 8.04
C GLY A 67 7.39 14.00 8.61
N LEU A 68 6.36 13.15 8.64
CA LEU A 68 4.98 13.58 8.83
C LEU A 68 4.38 12.94 10.08
N TYR A 69 4.43 13.71 11.15
CA TYR A 69 3.79 13.41 12.41
C TYR A 69 3.43 14.69 13.14
N TYR A 70 2.38 14.65 13.96
CA TYR A 70 2.07 15.73 14.89
C TYR A 70 1.27 15.22 16.09
N ILE A 71 1.33 16.00 17.17
CA ILE A 71 0.41 15.94 18.29
C ILE A 71 -0.23 17.32 18.40
N LYS A 72 -1.56 17.38 18.51
CA LYS A 72 -2.34 18.58 18.81
C LYS A 72 -3.04 18.40 20.14
N VAL A 73 -3.03 19.43 20.96
CA VAL A 73 -3.80 19.48 22.21
C VAL A 73 -4.81 20.61 22.06
N LEU A 74 -6.08 20.25 22.01
CA LEU A 74 -7.19 21.17 21.75
C LEU A 74 -7.97 21.41 23.04
N ASP A 75 -8.33 22.66 23.32
CA ASP A 75 -9.24 23.00 24.42
C ASP A 75 -10.70 22.70 24.08
N GLN A 76 -11.61 22.93 25.03
CA GLN A 76 -13.06 22.75 24.86
C GLN A 76 -13.70 23.60 23.75
N ASN A 77 -13.02 24.63 23.25
CA ASN A 77 -13.47 25.46 22.12
C ASN A 77 -12.87 25.00 20.79
N GLY A 78 -12.08 23.91 20.78
CA GLY A 78 -11.35 23.42 19.62
C GLY A 78 -10.10 24.23 19.28
N LYS A 79 -9.63 25.11 20.18
CA LYS A 79 -8.44 25.91 19.97
C LYS A 79 -7.19 25.14 20.41
N SER A 80 -6.11 25.24 19.62
CA SER A 80 -4.81 24.66 20.01
C SER A 80 -4.29 25.31 21.29
N ALA A 81 -3.90 24.47 22.24
CA ALA A 81 -3.31 24.86 23.53
C ALA A 81 -1.82 25.21 23.41
N THR A 82 -1.17 24.82 22.31
CA THR A 82 0.23 25.13 22.01
C THR A 82 0.48 25.12 20.50
N ASP A 83 1.48 25.86 20.05
CA ASP A 83 2.02 25.82 18.68
C ASP A 83 3.35 25.04 18.62
N ASN A 84 3.77 24.44 19.73
CA ASN A 84 4.96 23.59 19.77
C ASN A 84 4.82 22.40 18.80
N GLN A 85 5.94 21.98 18.22
CA GLN A 85 5.99 20.78 17.38
C GLN A 85 6.33 19.55 18.21
N ALA A 86 5.77 18.41 17.83
CA ALA A 86 6.17 17.13 18.40
C ALA A 86 7.59 16.77 17.93
N VAL A 87 8.29 15.98 18.74
CA VAL A 87 9.64 15.48 18.46
C VAL A 87 9.62 13.96 18.46
N LEU A 88 10.21 13.36 17.44
CA LEU A 88 10.36 11.92 17.31
C LEU A 88 11.51 11.40 18.18
N SER A 89 11.27 10.30 18.90
CA SER A 89 12.29 9.62 19.68
C SER A 89 13.42 9.07 18.80
N SER A 90 14.61 8.85 19.37
CA SER A 90 15.78 8.36 18.64
C SER A 90 15.58 6.98 18.02
N ASP A 91 14.81 6.10 18.66
CA ASP A 91 14.45 4.77 18.16
C ASP A 91 13.26 4.81 17.18
N ARG A 92 12.64 5.98 17.01
CA ARG A 92 11.49 6.28 16.14
C ARG A 92 10.21 5.55 16.54
N THR A 93 10.04 5.14 17.79
CA THR A 93 8.81 4.48 18.28
C THR A 93 7.96 5.38 19.18
N GLY A 94 8.44 6.59 19.51
CA GLY A 94 7.74 7.51 20.38
C GLY A 94 7.68 8.95 19.86
N LEU A 95 6.66 9.68 20.27
CA LEU A 95 6.48 11.10 19.98
C LEU A 95 6.27 11.87 21.28
N GLU A 96 6.99 12.98 21.42
CA GLU A 96 6.85 13.87 22.56
C GLU A 96 6.48 15.28 22.12
N LEU A 97 5.49 15.89 22.79
CA LEU A 97 5.10 17.29 22.61
C LEU A 97 5.27 18.02 23.94
N GLN A 98 6.13 19.03 23.97
CA GLN A 98 6.27 19.89 25.14
C GLN A 98 5.06 20.82 25.27
N LEU A 99 4.54 20.97 26.47
CA LEU A 99 3.38 21.79 26.77
C LEU A 99 3.75 23.04 27.59
N PRO A 100 3.13 24.19 27.31
CA PRO A 100 3.15 25.29 28.25
C PRO A 100 2.32 24.93 29.49
N LYS A 101 2.37 25.77 30.53
CA LYS A 101 1.51 25.59 31.70
C LYS A 101 0.04 25.78 31.29
N LEU A 102 -0.69 24.68 31.21
CA LEU A 102 -2.12 24.68 30.87
C LEU A 102 -2.97 25.09 32.07
N LYS A 103 -4.16 25.63 31.79
CA LYS A 103 -5.18 25.89 32.83
C LYS A 103 -6.01 24.63 33.08
N ASP A 104 -6.64 24.56 34.24
CA ASP A 104 -7.64 23.53 34.53
C ASP A 104 -8.76 23.53 33.48
N GLY A 105 -9.19 22.33 33.08
CA GLY A 105 -10.15 22.13 32.00
C GLY A 105 -10.02 20.79 31.30
N ILE A 106 -10.88 20.57 30.31
CA ILE A 106 -10.88 19.38 29.45
C ILE A 106 -10.13 19.70 28.16
N TYR A 107 -9.23 18.81 27.76
CA TYR A 107 -8.46 18.91 26.53
C TYR A 107 -8.59 17.62 25.72
N VAL A 108 -8.49 17.72 24.40
CA VAL A 108 -8.40 16.57 23.50
C VAL A 108 -6.99 16.52 22.94
N VAL A 109 -6.29 15.41 23.20
CA VAL A 109 -5.03 15.08 22.54
C VAL A 109 -5.37 14.36 21.25
N SER A 110 -4.99 14.93 20.12
CA SER A 110 -5.07 14.29 18.80
C SER A 110 -3.67 14.09 18.24
N TYR A 111 -3.45 12.99 17.54
CA TYR A 111 -2.18 12.72 16.88
C TYR A 111 -2.39 12.15 15.49
N HIS A 112 -1.39 12.35 14.66
CA HIS A 112 -1.27 11.78 13.32
C HIS A 112 0.17 11.35 13.11
N ILE A 113 0.36 10.15 12.59
CA ILE A 113 1.67 9.57 12.28
C ILE A 113 1.60 8.82 10.96
N ILE A 114 2.75 8.54 10.35
CA ILE A 114 2.88 7.53 9.31
C ILE A 114 3.76 6.42 9.86
N SER A 115 3.25 5.19 9.86
CA SER A 115 4.02 4.02 10.28
C SER A 115 5.12 3.69 9.26
N ALA A 116 6.16 2.97 9.67
CA ALA A 116 7.25 2.56 8.79
C ALA A 116 6.79 1.66 7.63
N ASP A 117 5.64 0.99 7.75
CA ASP A 117 4.97 0.28 6.66
C ASP A 117 4.29 1.21 5.62
N GLY A 118 4.28 2.52 5.88
CA GLY A 118 3.75 3.56 5.01
C GLY A 118 2.29 3.91 5.21
N HIS A 119 1.60 3.37 6.22
CA HIS A 119 0.21 3.69 6.49
C HIS A 119 0.06 4.87 7.46
N PRO A 120 -0.83 5.83 7.17
CA PRO A 120 -1.16 6.89 8.13
C PRO A 120 -2.03 6.31 9.25
N VAL A 121 -1.72 6.67 10.49
CA VAL A 121 -2.50 6.35 11.68
C VAL A 121 -2.81 7.64 12.41
N SER A 122 -4.08 7.84 12.74
CA SER A 122 -4.52 8.98 13.53
C SER A 122 -5.36 8.50 14.70
N GLY A 123 -5.35 9.24 15.79
CA GLY A 123 -6.16 8.95 16.96
C GLY A 123 -6.40 10.19 17.78
N SER A 124 -7.35 10.10 18.71
CA SER A 124 -7.57 11.14 19.69
C SER A 124 -8.09 10.56 21.00
N TYR A 125 -7.80 11.24 22.10
CA TYR A 125 -8.31 10.91 23.42
C TYR A 125 -8.41 12.16 24.31
N PRO A 126 -9.41 12.24 25.20
CA PRO A 126 -9.52 13.34 26.14
C PRO A 126 -8.59 13.16 27.34
N ILE A 127 -8.20 14.29 27.93
CA ILE A 127 -7.58 14.40 29.26
C ILE A 127 -8.27 15.51 30.04
N THR A 128 -8.35 15.38 31.36
CA THR A 128 -8.91 16.41 32.24
C THR A 128 -7.83 16.90 33.20
N ILE A 129 -7.69 18.22 33.34
CA ILE A 129 -6.73 18.87 34.23
C ILE A 129 -7.50 19.59 35.34
N GLY A 130 -7.12 19.32 36.60
CA GLY A 130 -7.71 19.93 37.80
C GLY A 130 -8.98 19.23 38.32
N GLU A 131 -9.22 19.34 39.62
CA GLU A 131 -10.32 18.65 40.33
C GLU A 131 -11.70 19.28 40.06
N THR A 132 -11.78 20.57 39.72
CA THR A 132 -13.05 21.27 39.45
C THR A 132 -13.63 20.97 38.07
N ALA A 133 -12.82 20.51 37.12
CA ALA A 133 -13.28 20.13 35.78
C ALA A 133 -14.12 18.82 35.81
N GLN A 134 -13.95 17.99 36.83
CA GLN A 134 -14.73 16.76 37.02
C GLN A 134 -16.21 17.04 37.35
N ASN A 135 -16.51 18.18 37.99
CA ASN A 135 -17.88 18.55 38.39
C ASN A 135 -18.70 19.18 37.24
N ASN A 136 -18.06 19.58 36.15
CA ASN A 136 -18.69 20.12 34.95
C ASN A 136 -18.63 19.14 33.77
N ALA A 137 -18.02 17.96 33.96
CA ALA A 137 -18.07 16.89 32.97
C ALA A 137 -19.51 16.33 32.94
N PRO A 138 -20.09 16.06 31.75
CA PRO A 138 -21.36 15.34 31.68
C PRO A 138 -21.25 14.04 32.46
N PRO A 139 -22.33 13.61 33.17
CA PRO A 139 -22.26 12.44 34.03
C PRO A 139 -21.79 11.22 33.22
N SER A 140 -20.78 10.53 33.76
CA SER A 140 -20.29 9.23 33.30
C SER A 140 -21.36 8.16 33.53
N GLY A 141 -22.40 8.22 32.71
CA GLY A 141 -23.42 7.20 32.55
C GLY A 141 -23.10 6.35 31.33
N GLN A 142 -22.99 5.04 31.56
CA GLN A 142 -22.68 3.97 30.61
C GLN A 142 -21.21 3.85 30.24
N GLN A 143 -20.60 2.87 30.90
CA GLN A 143 -19.75 1.85 30.31
C GLN A 143 -20.45 1.24 29.08
N GLY A 144 -20.59 2.03 28.03
CA GLY A 144 -20.89 1.55 26.70
C GLY A 144 -19.66 0.79 26.25
N ASN A 145 -19.87 -0.41 25.72
CA ASN A 145 -18.88 -1.11 24.93
C ASN A 145 -18.43 -0.19 23.78
N THR A 146 -17.50 0.73 24.03
CA THR A 146 -16.61 1.22 22.98
C THR A 146 -15.85 -0.02 22.54
N PRO A 147 -15.97 -0.44 21.27
CA PRO A 147 -15.07 -1.45 20.75
C PRO A 147 -13.67 -1.01 21.13
N ASN A 148 -12.93 -1.95 21.72
CA ASN A 148 -11.48 -1.96 21.81
C ASN A 148 -10.86 -0.89 20.90
N SER A 149 -10.09 0.04 21.47
CA SER A 149 -9.30 1.05 20.75
C SER A 149 -8.29 0.35 19.82
N GLY A 150 -8.81 -0.14 18.71
CA GLY A 150 -8.19 -0.96 17.68
C GLY A 150 -8.93 -0.66 16.39
N GLY A 151 -8.50 0.43 15.74
CA GLY A 151 -8.92 0.78 14.39
C GLY A 151 -10.20 1.61 14.32
N HIS A 152 -10.11 2.92 14.56
CA HIS A 152 -11.09 3.84 14.00
C HIS A 152 -10.38 4.93 13.18
N HIS A 153 -10.44 4.68 11.88
CA HIS A 153 -10.04 5.55 10.78
C HIS A 153 -10.72 6.93 10.87
N HIS A 154 -9.92 7.98 10.93
CA HIS A 154 -10.34 9.29 10.43
C HIS A 154 -9.87 9.39 8.97
N GLY A 155 -10.83 9.45 8.03
CA GLY A 155 -10.54 9.73 6.61
C GLY A 155 -11.22 8.80 5.60
N GLY A 156 -12.55 8.70 5.64
CA GLY A 156 -13.35 8.03 4.62
C GLY A 156 -14.25 6.96 5.21
N GLY A 157 -15.57 7.06 4.97
CA GLY A 157 -16.47 5.94 5.24
C GLY A 157 -16.03 4.67 4.50
N THR A 158 -16.75 3.56 4.67
CA THR A 158 -16.50 2.31 3.93
C THR A 158 -16.26 2.52 2.42
N SER A 159 -16.86 3.56 1.83
CA SER A 159 -16.63 4.03 0.45
C SER A 159 -15.23 4.61 0.18
N GLY A 160 -14.67 5.44 1.08
CA GLY A 160 -13.33 6.03 0.92
C GLY A 160 -12.23 4.98 0.99
N GLN A 161 -12.33 4.08 1.98
CA GLN A 161 -11.42 2.93 2.09
C GLN A 161 -11.56 2.00 0.87
N LEU A 162 -12.77 1.81 0.36
CA LEU A 162 -13.00 1.02 -0.86
C LEU A 162 -12.29 1.66 -2.07
N ILE A 163 -12.39 2.97 -2.28
CA ILE A 163 -11.71 3.68 -3.37
C ILE A 163 -10.20 3.55 -3.25
N GLN A 164 -9.64 3.72 -2.05
CA GLN A 164 -8.20 3.53 -1.81
C GLN A 164 -7.77 2.10 -2.12
N ASN A 165 -8.52 1.09 -1.65
CA ASN A 165 -8.22 -0.31 -1.91
C ASN A 165 -8.32 -0.66 -3.41
N LEU A 166 -9.35 -0.16 -4.11
CA LEU A 166 -9.54 -0.37 -5.55
C LEU A 166 -8.43 0.30 -6.36
N SER A 167 -8.08 1.55 -6.04
CA SER A 167 -6.99 2.25 -6.72
C SER A 167 -5.64 1.54 -6.52
N ARG A 168 -5.38 1.02 -5.30
CA ARG A 168 -4.19 0.23 -4.99
C ARG A 168 -4.18 -1.09 -5.76
N GLY A 169 -5.30 -1.80 -5.80
CA GLY A 169 -5.46 -3.03 -6.58
C GLY A 169 -5.23 -2.81 -8.08
N LEU A 170 -5.80 -1.74 -8.63
CA LEU A 170 -5.62 -1.36 -10.03
C LEU A 170 -4.15 -1.01 -10.34
N TRP A 171 -3.48 -0.28 -9.44
CA TRP A 171 -2.07 0.05 -9.59
C TRP A 171 -1.18 -1.20 -9.59
N TYR A 172 -1.38 -2.13 -8.64
CA TYR A 172 -0.67 -3.40 -8.63
C TYR A 172 -0.95 -4.22 -9.88
N PHE A 173 -2.20 -4.33 -10.30
CA PHE A 173 -2.57 -5.07 -11.50
C PHE A 173 -1.85 -4.52 -12.73
N THR A 174 -1.92 -3.22 -12.97
CA THR A 174 -1.28 -2.59 -14.13
C THR A 174 0.25 -2.66 -14.08
N LEU A 175 0.86 -2.50 -12.90
CA LEU A 175 2.30 -2.67 -12.67
C LEU A 175 2.76 -4.10 -13.03
N LEU A 176 2.10 -5.12 -12.46
CA LEU A 176 2.44 -6.52 -12.66
C LEU A 176 2.15 -6.98 -14.09
N SER A 177 1.05 -6.51 -14.70
CA SER A 177 0.74 -6.76 -16.11
C SER A 177 1.79 -6.18 -17.04
N LEU A 178 2.23 -4.94 -16.81
CA LEU A 178 3.27 -4.29 -17.61
C LEU A 178 4.63 -4.99 -17.46
N ALA A 179 5.06 -5.26 -16.23
CA ALA A 179 6.30 -5.99 -15.95
C ALA A 179 6.27 -7.39 -16.57
N GLY A 180 5.18 -8.13 -16.35
CA GLY A 180 4.95 -9.45 -16.92
C GLY A 180 4.96 -9.46 -18.43
N TRP A 181 4.26 -8.51 -19.06
CA TRP A 181 4.21 -8.33 -20.50
C TRP A 181 5.62 -8.18 -21.09
N LEU A 182 6.45 -7.33 -20.49
CA LEU A 182 7.84 -7.11 -20.92
C LEU A 182 8.73 -8.34 -20.70
N ILE A 183 8.58 -9.04 -19.57
CA ILE A 183 9.33 -10.28 -19.30
C ILE A 183 9.04 -11.32 -20.38
N TRP A 184 7.77 -11.61 -20.64
CA TRP A 184 7.37 -12.59 -21.64
C TRP A 184 7.78 -12.19 -23.04
N LEU A 185 7.62 -10.91 -23.37
CA LEU A 185 8.07 -10.38 -24.64
C LEU A 185 9.55 -10.68 -24.88
N ARG A 186 10.40 -10.38 -23.90
CA ARG A 186 11.85 -10.56 -24.04
C ARG A 186 12.27 -12.03 -23.99
N MET A 187 11.51 -12.90 -23.30
CA MET A 187 11.74 -14.35 -23.31
C MET A 187 11.31 -15.04 -24.59
N SER A 188 10.26 -14.52 -25.26
CA SER A 188 9.68 -15.14 -26.46
C SER A 188 10.59 -15.10 -27.70
N GLY A 189 11.65 -14.29 -27.68
CA GLY A 189 12.59 -14.19 -28.79
C GLY A 189 11.98 -13.64 -30.08
N VAL A 190 10.82 -12.97 -30.01
CA VAL A 190 10.16 -12.39 -31.19
C VAL A 190 11.08 -11.34 -31.82
N GLU A 191 11.55 -11.66 -33.02
CA GLU A 191 12.35 -10.76 -33.83
C GLU A 191 11.59 -9.44 -34.06
N PRO A 192 12.26 -8.28 -33.95
CA PRO A 192 11.58 -7.00 -33.95
C PRO A 192 10.79 -6.69 -35.23
N GLY A 193 10.99 -7.40 -36.35
CA GLY A 193 10.39 -7.06 -37.64
C GLY A 193 8.88 -7.28 -37.77
N SER A 194 8.38 -8.48 -37.47
CA SER A 194 7.04 -8.91 -37.90
C SER A 194 5.89 -8.50 -36.97
N PHE A 195 6.18 -8.13 -35.72
CA PHE A 195 5.16 -7.86 -34.69
C PHE A 195 5.36 -6.54 -33.92
N ARG A 196 6.30 -5.68 -34.36
CA ARG A 196 6.71 -4.44 -33.65
C ARG A 196 5.56 -3.46 -33.39
N LYS A 197 4.61 -3.34 -34.31
CA LYS A 197 3.49 -2.38 -34.22
C LYS A 197 2.49 -2.79 -33.15
N GLU A 198 2.03 -4.04 -33.18
CA GLU A 198 1.10 -4.57 -32.19
C GLU A 198 1.75 -4.65 -30.80
N LEU A 199 3.03 -5.01 -30.78
CA LEU A 199 3.81 -5.03 -29.55
C LEU A 199 3.96 -3.65 -28.91
N SER A 200 4.37 -2.65 -29.69
CA SER A 200 4.52 -1.27 -29.23
C SER A 200 3.17 -0.71 -28.77
N PHE A 201 2.08 -1.03 -29.47
CA PHE A 201 0.74 -0.63 -29.10
C PHE A 201 0.35 -1.14 -27.71
N TRP A 202 0.48 -2.44 -27.44
CA TRP A 202 0.13 -3.01 -26.13
C TRP A 202 1.05 -2.53 -25.01
N THR A 203 2.37 -2.49 -25.23
CA THR A 203 3.32 -1.97 -24.24
C THR A 203 3.01 -0.53 -23.85
N LEU A 204 2.74 0.35 -24.83
CA LEU A 204 2.42 1.75 -24.56
C LEU A 204 1.07 1.92 -23.84
N ASN A 205 0.06 1.11 -24.17
CA ASN A 205 -1.23 1.17 -23.47
C ASN A 205 -1.12 0.66 -22.03
N LEU A 206 -0.35 -0.41 -21.78
CA LEU A 206 -0.05 -0.85 -20.41
C LEU A 206 0.75 0.20 -19.64
N GLN A 207 1.71 0.87 -20.29
CA GLN A 207 2.47 1.97 -19.69
C GLN A 207 1.55 3.14 -19.29
N ARG A 208 0.62 3.54 -20.17
CA ARG A 208 -0.38 4.58 -19.89
C ARG A 208 -1.29 4.17 -18.75
N ALA A 209 -1.81 2.93 -18.77
CA ALA A 209 -2.66 2.41 -17.71
C ALA A 209 -1.93 2.40 -16.36
N HIS A 210 -0.65 2.00 -16.34
CA HIS A 210 0.19 2.03 -15.15
C HIS A 210 0.39 3.45 -14.63
N LEU A 211 0.73 4.42 -15.50
CA LEU A 211 0.91 5.81 -15.10
C LEU A 211 -0.40 6.41 -14.54
N VAL A 212 -1.53 6.18 -15.20
CA VAL A 212 -2.84 6.65 -14.72
C VAL A 212 -3.20 6.01 -13.38
N ALA A 213 -2.98 4.70 -13.22
CA ALA A 213 -3.25 4.00 -11.97
C ALA A 213 -2.32 4.48 -10.83
N LEU A 214 -1.06 4.80 -11.13
CA LEU A 214 -0.12 5.41 -10.18
C LEU A 214 -0.61 6.80 -9.75
N LEU A 215 -0.99 7.66 -10.69
CA LEU A 215 -1.52 8.99 -10.36
C LEU A 215 -2.80 8.90 -9.54
N LEU A 216 -3.67 7.94 -9.87
CA LEU A 216 -4.88 7.67 -9.10
C LEU A 216 -4.55 7.23 -7.67
N VAL A 217 -3.61 6.30 -7.48
CA VAL A 217 -3.26 5.82 -6.12
C VAL A 217 -2.62 6.92 -5.29
N ILE A 218 -1.76 7.76 -5.90
CA ILE A 218 -1.19 8.94 -5.26
C ILE A 218 -2.33 9.87 -4.82
N SER A 219 -3.23 10.21 -5.73
CA SER A 219 -4.34 11.13 -5.46
C SER A 219 -5.27 10.65 -4.36
N THR A 220 -5.58 9.35 -4.28
CA THR A 220 -6.53 8.79 -3.28
C THR A 220 -5.94 8.67 -1.88
N HIS A 221 -4.60 8.64 -1.76
CA HIS A 221 -3.89 8.50 -0.49
C HIS A 221 -3.24 9.80 -0.01
N LEU A 222 -3.16 10.82 -0.87
CA LEU A 222 -2.45 12.06 -0.56
C LEU A 222 -3.05 12.79 0.64
N GLU A 223 -4.37 12.92 0.70
CA GLU A 223 -5.07 13.59 1.80
C GLU A 223 -4.84 12.88 3.15
N THR A 224 -4.95 11.54 3.15
CA THR A 224 -4.76 10.77 4.38
C THR A 224 -3.32 10.72 4.86
N LEU A 225 -2.33 10.86 3.97
CA LEU A 225 -0.91 10.92 4.34
C LEU A 225 -0.47 12.33 4.78
N LEU A 226 -1.04 13.39 4.21
CA LEU A 226 -0.72 14.77 4.59
C LEU A 226 -1.41 15.20 5.89
N GLY A 227 -2.53 14.55 6.23
CA GLY A 227 -3.33 14.93 7.38
C GLY A 227 -3.75 16.40 7.30
N GLU A 228 -3.67 17.10 8.42
CA GLU A 228 -4.09 18.51 8.51
C GLU A 228 -3.07 19.50 7.92
N GLY A 229 -1.83 19.08 7.62
CA GLY A 229 -0.80 19.94 7.04
C GLY A 229 -1.07 20.35 5.58
N GLY A 230 -1.88 19.54 4.87
CA GLY A 230 -2.26 19.80 3.49
C GLY A 230 -1.05 19.93 2.55
N LEU A 231 -1.19 20.73 1.49
CA LEU A 231 -0.18 20.84 0.43
C LEU A 231 1.17 21.45 0.89
N ALA A 232 1.20 22.15 2.04
CA ALA A 232 2.45 22.69 2.59
C ALA A 232 3.45 21.57 2.93
N ASP A 233 2.94 20.41 3.33
CA ASP A 233 3.72 19.25 3.75
C ASP A 233 4.06 18.28 2.61
N LEU A 234 3.69 18.61 1.37
CA LEU A 234 3.93 17.76 0.21
C LEU A 234 5.43 17.53 -0.06
N GLY A 235 6.28 18.53 0.18
CA GLY A 235 7.73 18.38 0.08
C GLY A 235 8.27 17.40 1.14
N THR A 236 7.77 17.50 2.36
CA THR A 236 8.11 16.61 3.48
C THR A 236 7.66 15.18 3.20
N LEU A 237 6.44 15.00 2.68
CA LEU A 237 5.94 13.69 2.24
C LEU A 237 6.92 13.04 1.26
N ILE A 238 7.26 13.76 0.19
CA ILE A 238 8.05 13.20 -0.92
C ILE A 238 9.49 12.88 -0.50
N VAL A 239 10.12 13.73 0.31
CA VAL A 239 11.56 13.63 0.61
C VAL A 239 11.85 12.86 1.89
N ARG A 240 10.99 12.97 2.91
CA ARG A 240 11.25 12.41 4.25
C ARG A 240 10.51 11.11 4.55
N THR A 241 9.62 10.65 3.67
CA THR A 241 8.91 9.37 3.85
C THR A 241 9.32 8.37 2.78
N SER A 242 9.37 7.09 3.13
CA SER A 242 9.68 6.03 2.17
C SER A 242 8.59 5.89 1.11
N VAL A 243 7.33 6.14 1.46
CA VAL A 243 6.17 6.11 0.54
C VAL A 243 6.31 7.20 -0.52
N GLY A 244 6.53 8.45 -0.11
CA GLY A 244 6.66 9.57 -1.02
C GLY A 244 7.87 9.42 -1.96
N LEU A 245 9.00 8.96 -1.43
CA LEU A 245 10.19 8.70 -2.25
C LEU A 245 9.95 7.57 -3.26
N SER A 246 9.26 6.49 -2.86
CA SER A 246 8.90 5.39 -3.75
C SER A 246 7.95 5.82 -4.86
N TRP A 247 6.96 6.66 -4.55
CA TRP A 247 6.08 7.27 -5.55
C TRP A 247 6.85 8.14 -6.53
N LEU A 248 7.78 8.98 -6.05
CA LEU A 248 8.61 9.81 -6.92
C LEU A 248 9.48 8.96 -7.86
N ILE A 249 10.17 7.95 -7.34
CA ILE A 249 11.02 7.05 -8.14
C ILE A 249 10.16 6.30 -9.16
N THR A 250 9.02 5.75 -8.74
CA THR A 250 8.11 5.01 -9.63
C THR A 250 7.50 5.92 -10.69
N PHE A 251 7.20 7.18 -10.37
CA PHE A 251 6.72 8.18 -11.32
C PHE A 251 7.79 8.50 -12.37
N ILE A 252 9.03 8.75 -11.95
CA ILE A 252 10.16 8.99 -12.86
C ILE A 252 10.42 7.77 -13.75
N LEU A 253 10.43 6.56 -13.18
CA LEU A 253 10.54 5.32 -13.94
C LEU A 253 9.39 5.20 -14.95
N SER A 254 8.16 5.50 -14.54
CA SER A 254 6.98 5.49 -15.43
C SER A 254 7.10 6.46 -16.60
N LEU A 255 7.67 7.65 -16.39
CA LEU A 255 7.91 8.61 -17.48
C LEU A 255 9.01 8.13 -18.42
N THR A 256 10.13 7.66 -17.88
CA THR A 256 11.25 7.15 -18.69
C THR A 256 10.85 5.91 -19.50
N GLY A 257 9.87 5.13 -19.03
CA GLY A 257 9.34 3.98 -19.75
C GLY A 257 8.80 4.32 -21.15
N PHE A 258 8.22 5.51 -21.35
CA PHE A 258 7.75 5.94 -22.68
C PHE A 258 8.88 6.15 -23.69
N VAL A 259 10.09 6.42 -23.21
CA VAL A 259 11.27 6.70 -24.04
C VAL A 259 12.11 5.43 -24.20
N LEU A 260 12.31 4.67 -23.12
CA LEU A 260 13.27 3.58 -23.05
C LEU A 260 12.73 2.23 -23.53
N LEU A 261 11.46 1.94 -23.27
CA LEU A 261 10.91 0.60 -23.49
C LEU A 261 10.90 0.21 -24.97
N GLY A 262 11.30 -1.03 -25.26
CA GLY A 262 11.30 -1.58 -26.61
C GLY A 262 12.61 -1.37 -27.37
N ARG A 263 13.49 -0.46 -26.93
CA ARG A 263 14.76 -0.15 -27.62
C ARG A 263 15.80 -1.26 -27.49
N ASN A 264 16.05 -1.74 -26.27
CA ASN A 264 17.05 -2.76 -25.97
C ASN A 264 16.50 -3.74 -24.92
N LYS A 265 16.80 -5.03 -25.06
CA LYS A 265 16.38 -6.04 -24.07
C LYS A 265 16.96 -5.76 -22.68
N TRP A 266 18.19 -5.26 -22.60
CA TRP A 266 18.84 -4.98 -21.33
C TRP A 266 18.25 -3.74 -20.64
N THR A 267 17.84 -2.73 -21.40
CA THR A 267 17.16 -1.56 -20.83
C THR A 267 15.79 -1.94 -20.29
N ASP A 268 15.04 -2.79 -21.00
CA ASP A 268 13.73 -3.26 -20.53
C ASP A 268 13.87 -4.10 -19.25
N ILE A 269 14.83 -5.03 -19.21
CA ILE A 269 15.10 -5.85 -18.02
C ILE A 269 15.49 -4.96 -16.84
N ALA A 270 16.45 -4.05 -17.04
CA ALA A 270 16.89 -3.14 -15.98
C ALA A 270 15.75 -2.25 -15.48
N TRP A 271 14.89 -1.77 -16.38
CA TRP A 271 13.74 -0.93 -16.04
C TRP A 271 12.67 -1.69 -15.25
N VAL A 272 12.33 -2.92 -15.67
CA VAL A 272 11.40 -3.79 -14.92
C VAL A 272 11.96 -4.10 -13.54
N LEU A 273 13.23 -4.47 -13.43
CA LEU A 273 13.86 -4.71 -12.14
C LEU A 273 13.85 -3.46 -11.27
N ALA A 274 14.15 -2.28 -11.83
CA ALA A 274 14.11 -1.02 -11.09
C ALA A 274 12.71 -0.73 -10.51
N LEU A 275 11.64 -0.95 -11.29
CA LEU A 275 10.27 -0.81 -10.79
C LEU A 275 9.95 -1.80 -9.67
N LEU A 276 10.24 -3.08 -9.86
CA LEU A 276 9.89 -4.12 -8.89
C LEU A 276 10.72 -3.98 -7.60
N ILE A 277 12.00 -3.60 -7.69
CA ILE A 277 12.85 -3.32 -6.53
C ILE A 277 12.36 -2.07 -5.79
N THR A 278 11.99 -1.01 -6.52
CA THR A 278 11.42 0.21 -5.90
C THR A 278 10.18 -0.12 -5.10
N LYS A 279 9.29 -0.98 -5.64
CA LYS A 279 8.12 -1.44 -4.91
C LYS A 279 8.48 -2.36 -3.75
N GLY A 280 9.37 -3.34 -3.96
CA GLY A 280 9.75 -4.33 -2.94
C GLY A 280 10.54 -3.74 -1.77
N SER A 281 11.10 -2.54 -1.93
CA SER A 281 11.83 -1.81 -0.89
C SER A 281 10.95 -0.98 0.04
N THR A 282 9.61 -1.14 -0.04
CA THR A 282 8.62 -0.41 0.76
C THR A 282 7.59 -1.33 1.39
N GLY A 283 6.84 -0.82 2.36
CA GLY A 283 5.81 -1.59 3.06
C GLY A 283 6.41 -2.60 4.03
N HIS A 284 5.67 -3.65 4.34
CA HIS A 284 6.00 -4.63 5.38
C HIS A 284 7.38 -5.26 5.20
N ALA A 285 7.78 -5.53 3.95
CA ALA A 285 9.10 -6.07 3.63
C ALA A 285 10.25 -5.17 4.09
N ALA A 286 10.04 -3.85 4.17
CA ALA A 286 11.05 -2.89 4.58
C ALA A 286 11.17 -2.71 6.12
N VAL A 287 10.19 -3.20 6.88
CA VAL A 287 10.10 -3.00 8.33
C VAL A 287 10.61 -4.21 9.12
N TYR A 288 10.33 -5.43 8.65
CA TYR A 288 10.71 -6.65 9.37
C TYR A 288 12.21 -6.95 9.31
N THR A 289 12.71 -7.60 10.37
CA THR A 289 14.10 -8.04 10.48
C THR A 289 14.22 -9.55 10.21
N PRO A 290 15.24 -10.00 9.44
CA PRO A 290 16.31 -9.23 8.81
C PRO A 290 15.89 -8.57 7.48
N ARG A 291 16.03 -7.23 7.42
CA ARG A 291 15.52 -6.38 6.33
C ARG A 291 15.98 -6.76 4.92
N PRO A 292 17.26 -7.13 4.66
CA PRO A 292 17.67 -7.51 3.31
C PRO A 292 16.96 -8.77 2.79
N VAL A 293 16.66 -9.71 3.67
CA VAL A 293 16.03 -10.99 3.30
C VAL A 293 14.56 -10.79 2.99
N THR A 294 13.86 -9.97 3.78
CA THR A 294 12.44 -9.67 3.58
C THR A 294 12.21 -8.88 2.30
N ILE A 295 13.06 -7.87 2.02
CA ILE A 295 13.03 -7.12 0.74
C ILE A 295 13.34 -8.04 -0.44
N ALA A 296 14.37 -8.90 -0.34
CA ALA A 296 14.72 -9.83 -1.41
C ALA A 296 13.60 -10.83 -1.69
N SER A 297 12.97 -11.37 -0.64
CA SER A 297 11.82 -12.27 -0.75
C SER A 297 10.64 -11.58 -1.45
N ASP A 298 10.34 -10.33 -1.08
CA ASP A 298 9.27 -9.55 -1.70
C ASP A 298 9.57 -9.24 -3.17
N CYS A 299 10.81 -8.89 -3.50
CA CYS A 299 11.24 -8.70 -4.89
C CYS A 299 11.07 -9.99 -5.73
N ILE A 300 11.48 -11.14 -5.19
CA ILE A 300 11.29 -12.45 -5.86
C ILE A 300 9.80 -12.73 -6.05
N HIS A 301 8.99 -12.46 -5.03
CA HIS A 301 7.54 -12.63 -5.09
C HIS A 301 6.92 -11.75 -6.18
N LEU A 302 7.29 -10.47 -6.25
CA LEU A 302 6.82 -9.53 -7.27
C LEU A 302 7.23 -9.93 -8.69
N ILE A 303 8.45 -10.47 -8.88
CA ILE A 303 8.89 -11.01 -10.17
C ILE A 303 8.04 -12.23 -10.57
N ALA A 304 7.80 -13.15 -9.64
CA ALA A 304 6.96 -14.33 -9.88
C ALA A 304 5.50 -13.94 -10.18
N ALA A 305 4.94 -12.99 -9.43
CA ALA A 305 3.60 -12.44 -9.65
C ALA A 305 3.50 -11.76 -11.01
N SER A 306 4.49 -10.96 -11.40
CA SER A 306 4.56 -10.32 -12.73
C SER A 306 4.58 -11.37 -13.83
N PHE A 307 5.39 -12.42 -13.69
CA PHE A 307 5.45 -13.51 -14.65
C PHE A 307 4.08 -14.21 -14.83
N TRP A 308 3.39 -14.47 -13.72
CA TRP A 308 2.06 -15.08 -13.71
C TRP A 308 1.00 -14.17 -14.36
N THR A 309 0.91 -12.91 -13.94
CA THR A 309 -0.07 -11.94 -14.47
C THR A 309 0.17 -11.68 -15.97
N GLY A 310 1.42 -11.55 -16.40
CA GLY A 310 1.78 -11.40 -17.81
C GLY A 310 1.36 -12.59 -18.67
N ALA A 311 1.51 -13.82 -18.16
CA ALA A 311 1.07 -15.03 -18.85
C ALA A 311 -0.45 -15.02 -19.06
N CYS A 312 -1.23 -14.66 -18.03
CA CYS A 312 -2.68 -14.52 -18.13
C CYS A 312 -3.09 -13.46 -19.18
N CYS A 313 -2.44 -12.29 -19.19
CA CYS A 313 -2.69 -11.25 -20.18
C CYS A 313 -2.47 -11.74 -21.62
N LEU A 314 -1.38 -12.48 -21.87
CA LEU A 314 -1.07 -13.06 -23.18
C LEU A 314 -2.10 -14.12 -23.62
N LEU A 315 -2.55 -14.97 -22.69
CA LEU A 315 -3.58 -15.96 -22.97
C LEU A 315 -4.92 -15.30 -23.35
N LEU A 316 -5.30 -14.22 -22.67
CA LEU A 316 -6.52 -13.47 -23.01
C LEU A 316 -6.42 -12.82 -24.41
N CYS A 317 -5.28 -12.21 -24.74
CA CYS A 317 -5.06 -11.59 -26.06
C CYS A 317 -5.09 -12.63 -27.19
N SER A 318 -4.46 -13.79 -26.99
CA SER A 318 -4.44 -14.88 -27.98
C SER A 318 -5.79 -15.61 -28.12
N GLY A 319 -6.56 -15.73 -27.04
CA GLY A 319 -7.90 -16.34 -27.07
C GLY A 319 -8.97 -15.49 -27.76
N ALA A 320 -8.82 -14.16 -27.71
CA ALA A 320 -9.75 -13.22 -28.32
C ALA A 320 -9.64 -13.14 -29.86
N ASN A 321 -8.51 -13.53 -30.45
CA ASN A 321 -8.23 -13.29 -31.86
C ASN A 321 -7.88 -14.57 -32.65
N LYS A 322 -8.77 -15.59 -32.56
CA LYS A 322 -8.58 -16.94 -33.14
C LYS A 322 -8.37 -17.00 -34.67
N LYS A 323 -8.68 -15.94 -35.43
CA LYS A 323 -8.67 -15.97 -36.90
C LYS A 323 -7.38 -15.47 -37.55
N ASN A 324 -6.62 -14.58 -36.91
CA ASN A 324 -5.41 -13.97 -37.52
C ASN A 324 -4.15 -14.07 -36.65
N TRP A 325 -4.23 -14.62 -35.44
CA TRP A 325 -3.08 -14.66 -34.54
C TRP A 325 -2.23 -15.91 -34.76
N SER A 326 -1.28 -15.84 -35.69
CA SER A 326 -0.16 -16.78 -35.75
C SER A 326 0.79 -16.47 -34.59
N CYS A 327 0.47 -16.94 -33.38
CA CYS A 327 1.20 -16.55 -32.16
C CYS A 327 2.66 -17.04 -32.23
N PRO A 328 3.65 -16.15 -32.44
CA PRO A 328 5.05 -16.58 -32.40
C PRO A 328 5.50 -16.84 -30.94
N ILE A 329 4.71 -16.38 -29.97
CA ILE A 329 4.95 -16.36 -28.52
C ILE A 329 4.35 -17.59 -27.81
N CYS A 330 3.49 -18.37 -28.49
CA CYS A 330 2.99 -19.61 -27.91
C CYS A 330 4.18 -20.56 -27.67
N PRO A 331 4.37 -21.07 -26.42
CA PRO A 331 5.30 -22.17 -26.17
C PRO A 331 5.06 -23.27 -27.20
N ALA A 332 6.11 -23.97 -27.64
CA ALA A 332 6.00 -25.02 -28.66
C ALA A 332 4.88 -26.05 -28.39
N PHE A 333 4.51 -26.23 -27.11
CA PHE A 333 3.39 -27.05 -26.66
C PHE A 333 1.98 -26.55 -27.08
N LEU A 334 1.78 -25.25 -27.33
CA LEU A 334 0.50 -24.67 -27.78
C LEU A 334 0.38 -24.55 -29.30
N LYS A 335 1.47 -24.78 -30.06
CA LYS A 335 1.38 -24.91 -31.51
C LYS A 335 0.68 -26.24 -31.80
N ARG A 336 -0.53 -26.20 -32.38
CA ARG A 336 -1.15 -27.42 -32.94
C ARG A 336 -0.15 -28.05 -33.92
N PRO A 337 0.01 -29.38 -33.95
CA PRO A 337 0.69 -30.02 -35.07
C PRO A 337 -0.02 -29.55 -36.33
N SER A 338 0.72 -28.92 -37.24
CA SER A 338 0.23 -28.67 -38.60
C SER A 338 -0.21 -30.03 -39.14
N SER A 339 -1.50 -30.19 -39.37
CA SER A 339 -2.06 -31.35 -40.03
C SER A 339 -1.39 -31.45 -41.40
N VAL A 340 -0.43 -32.36 -41.52
CA VAL A 340 0.02 -32.89 -42.80
C VAL A 340 -1.18 -33.68 -43.33
N PHE A 341 -1.86 -33.09 -44.31
CA PHE A 341 -2.63 -33.82 -45.30
C PHE A 341 -2.01 -33.51 -46.66
#